data_AF-A0A1V2QX37-F1
#
_entry.id   AF-A0A1V2QX37-F1
#
_cell.length_a   1.000
_cell.length_b   1.000
_cell.length_c   1.000
_cell.angle_alpha   90.00
_cell.angle_beta   90.00
_cell.angle_gamma   90.00
#
_symmetry.space_group_name_H-M   'P 1'
#
loop_
_entity.id
_entity.type
_entity.pdbx_description
1 polymer ?
#
loop_
_entity_poly.entity_id
_entity_poly.type
_entity_poly.pdbx_seq_one_letter_code
_entity_poly.pdbx_strand_id
1 'polypeptide(L)'
;MTEARARTGLDSAAWPTGVPVYSVNTAAASGNGPVLIRDARPSSGGCDGHELNDAPFTVGSRFHDTASNTTIDVISRSGDDYRITIAFGVAP
;
A
#
# COMPACT_ATOMS: atom_id res chain seq x y z
N MET A 1 -1.55 3.71 -7.20
CA MET A 1 -0.44 4.56 -6.71
C MET A 1 0.25 3.83 -5.58
N THR A 2 1.53 4.14 -5.33
CA THR A 2 2.26 3.62 -4.17
C THR A 2 3.25 4.66 -3.66
N GLU A 3 3.60 4.59 -2.38
CA GLU A 3 4.55 5.48 -1.70
C GLU A 3 5.58 4.65 -0.90
N ALA A 4 6.73 5.25 -0.57
CA ALA A 4 7.65 4.71 0.43
C ALA A 4 7.40 5.47 1.74
N ARG A 5 6.74 4.83 2.70
CA ARG A 5 6.46 5.44 4.01
C ARG A 5 7.65 5.22 4.95
N ALA A 6 8.29 6.31 5.33
CA ALA A 6 9.39 6.36 6.28
C ALA A 6 8.97 7.07 7.57
N ARG A 7 9.65 6.80 8.68
CA ARG A 7 9.34 7.42 9.97
C ARG A 7 9.92 8.83 10.07
N THR A 8 9.39 9.75 9.28
CA THR A 8 9.87 11.12 9.15
C THR A 8 8.70 12.10 9.06
N GLY A 9 8.89 13.35 9.48
CA GLY A 9 7.83 14.37 9.42
C GLY A 9 6.55 13.95 10.15
N LEU A 10 5.40 14.07 9.46
CA LEU A 10 4.10 13.66 9.99
C LEU A 10 3.98 12.14 10.23
N ASP A 11 4.80 11.34 9.56
CA ASP A 11 4.87 9.89 9.74
C ASP A 11 5.86 9.46 10.84
N SER A 12 6.37 10.40 11.64
CA SER A 12 7.29 10.11 12.76
C SER A 12 6.74 9.12 13.79
N ALA A 13 5.41 9.02 13.89
CA ALA A 13 4.72 8.04 14.73
C ALA A 13 4.01 6.95 13.90
N ALA A 14 4.39 6.71 12.64
CA ALA A 14 3.77 5.69 11.81
C ALA A 14 4.13 4.25 12.26
N TRP A 15 3.13 3.37 12.22
CA TRP A 15 3.22 1.96 12.57
C TRP A 15 2.54 1.08 11.51
N PRO A 16 3.26 0.34 10.64
CA PRO A 16 4.70 0.31 10.36
C PRO A 16 5.13 1.23 9.18
N THR A 17 6.45 1.31 8.93
CA THR A 17 7.01 1.81 7.64
C THR A 17 6.86 0.75 6.56
N GLY A 18 6.73 1.15 5.30
CA GLY A 18 6.53 0.19 4.22
C GLY A 18 6.13 0.83 2.91
N VAL A 19 5.45 0.03 2.09
CA VAL A 19 4.93 0.43 0.79
C VAL A 19 3.39 0.41 0.82
N PRO A 20 2.72 1.52 1.19
CA PRO A 20 1.29 1.65 1.03
C PRO A 20 0.90 1.59 -0.44
N VAL A 21 -0.23 0.93 -0.71
CA VAL A 21 -0.79 0.81 -2.05
C VAL A 21 -2.19 1.43 -2.06
N TYR A 22 -2.46 2.24 -3.08
CA TYR A 22 -3.72 2.96 -3.24
C TYR A 22 -4.35 2.61 -4.58
N SER A 23 -5.64 2.30 -4.55
CA SER A 23 -6.48 2.32 -5.76
C SER A 23 -7.11 3.70 -5.92
N VAL A 24 -7.17 4.19 -7.15
CA VAL A 24 -7.84 5.45 -7.49
C VAL A 24 -8.92 5.16 -8.51
N ASN A 25 -10.18 5.43 -8.15
CA ASN A 25 -11.31 5.35 -9.07
C ASN A 25 -11.55 6.72 -9.71
N THR A 26 -11.18 6.87 -10.97
CA THR A 26 -11.34 8.12 -11.73
C THR A 26 -12.77 8.36 -12.22
N ALA A 27 -13.65 7.35 -12.16
CA ALA A 27 -15.06 7.51 -12.49
C ALA A 27 -15.87 8.03 -11.30
N ALA A 28 -15.32 8.02 -10.08
CA ALA A 28 -15.99 8.56 -8.91
C ALA A 28 -16.00 10.10 -8.97
N ALA A 29 -17.17 10.69 -8.72
CA ALA A 29 -17.29 12.14 -8.64
C ALA A 29 -16.44 12.70 -7.50
N SER A 30 -15.88 13.90 -7.71
CA SER A 30 -15.06 14.60 -6.71
C SER A 30 -15.79 14.72 -5.37
N GLY A 31 -15.07 14.54 -4.26
CA GLY A 31 -15.63 14.55 -2.90
C GLY A 31 -16.15 13.20 -2.40
N ASN A 32 -16.27 12.17 -3.25
CA ASN A 32 -16.78 10.85 -2.85
C ASN A 32 -15.71 9.81 -2.50
N GLY A 33 -14.51 10.25 -2.12
CA GLY A 33 -13.43 9.34 -1.71
C GLY A 33 -12.94 8.41 -2.82
N PRO A 34 -12.44 8.93 -3.95
CA PRO A 34 -11.97 8.10 -5.07
C PRO A 34 -10.71 7.28 -4.74
N VAL A 35 -10.02 7.59 -3.63
CA VAL A 35 -8.78 6.96 -3.21
C VAL A 35 -9.06 6.02 -2.05
N LEU A 36 -8.68 4.74 -2.21
CA LEU A 36 -8.76 3.73 -1.16
C LEU A 36 -7.38 3.14 -0.90
N ILE A 37 -7.04 2.99 0.37
CA ILE A 37 -5.86 2.24 0.81
C ILE A 37 -6.14 0.74 0.65
N ARG A 38 -5.14 0.00 0.17
CA ARG A 38 -5.13 -1.46 0.14
C ARG A 38 -4.39 -1.98 1.36
N ASP A 39 -5.05 -2.85 2.08
CA ASP A 39 -4.59 -3.37 3.34
C ASP A 39 -3.79 -4.67 3.14
N ALA A 40 -2.52 -4.67 3.55
CA ALA A 40 -1.66 -5.84 3.53
C ALA A 40 -1.99 -6.84 4.65
N ARG A 41 -2.72 -6.44 5.69
CA ARG A 41 -3.00 -7.23 6.89
C ARG A 41 -4.49 -7.18 7.26
N PRO A 42 -5.39 -7.61 6.36
CA PRO A 42 -6.83 -7.50 6.61
C PRO A 42 -7.26 -8.25 7.87
N SER A 43 -8.15 -7.62 8.63
CA SER A 43 -8.67 -8.03 9.93
C SER A 43 -7.61 -8.14 11.03
N SER A 44 -6.52 -7.38 10.95
CA SER A 44 -5.47 -7.35 11.99
C SER A 44 -5.90 -6.60 13.26
N GLY A 45 -6.91 -5.72 13.14
CA GLY A 45 -7.22 -4.70 14.15
C GLY A 45 -6.33 -3.47 14.05
N GLY A 46 -5.32 -3.50 13.17
CA GLY A 46 -4.35 -2.45 12.95
C GLY A 46 -3.54 -2.05 14.17
N CYS A 47 -2.93 -0.87 14.09
CA CYS A 47 -2.25 -0.21 15.22
C CYS A 47 -3.11 0.94 15.74
N ASP A 48 -3.09 1.16 17.05
CA ASP A 48 -3.87 2.21 17.74
C ASP A 48 -5.40 2.09 17.51
N GLY A 49 -5.90 0.88 17.27
CA GLY A 49 -7.32 0.61 17.06
C GLY A 49 -7.86 1.03 15.69
N HIS A 50 -6.96 1.34 14.74
CA HIS A 50 -7.33 1.69 13.38
C HIS A 50 -6.77 0.66 12.40
N GLU A 51 -7.67 -0.12 11.79
CA GLU A 51 -7.34 -1.21 10.87
C GLU A 51 -6.29 -0.81 9.83
N LEU A 52 -6.46 0.32 9.15
CA LEU A 52 -5.59 0.69 8.02
C LEU A 52 -4.23 1.26 8.44
N ASN A 53 -3.94 1.40 9.74
CA ASN A 53 -2.64 1.90 10.18
C ASN A 53 -1.52 0.93 9.82
N ASP A 54 -1.79 -0.39 9.85
CA ASP A 54 -0.82 -1.42 9.48
C ASP A 54 -0.95 -1.93 8.03
N ALA A 55 -1.66 -1.18 7.19
CA ALA A 55 -1.84 -1.45 5.76
C ALA A 55 -0.56 -1.56 4.90
N PRO A 56 0.59 -0.92 5.20
CA PRO A 56 1.74 -0.94 4.29
C PRO A 56 2.27 -2.35 3.99
N PHE A 57 2.54 -2.62 2.71
CA PHE A 57 3.18 -3.85 2.23
C PHE A 57 4.68 -3.83 2.58
N THR A 58 5.24 -5.01 2.86
CA THR A 58 6.65 -5.17 3.26
C THR A 58 7.40 -6.03 2.25
N VAL A 59 8.74 -6.11 2.37
CA VAL A 59 9.56 -6.96 1.49
C VAL A 59 9.00 -8.40 1.47
N GLY A 60 8.89 -8.97 0.28
CA GLY A 60 8.30 -10.29 0.03
C GLY A 60 6.77 -10.28 -0.14
N SER A 61 6.10 -9.16 0.14
CA SER A 61 4.67 -9.04 -0.10
C SER A 61 4.36 -8.80 -1.58
N ARG A 62 3.23 -9.36 -2.02
CA ARG A 62 2.60 -9.13 -3.33
C ARG A 62 1.21 -8.55 -3.13
N PHE A 63 0.91 -7.50 -3.88
CA PHE A 63 -0.45 -7.01 -4.08
C PHE A 63 -0.89 -7.34 -5.51
N HIS A 64 -2.11 -7.83 -5.68
CA HIS A 64 -2.73 -8.02 -7.00
C HIS A 64 -4.14 -7.44 -6.98
N ASP A 65 -4.42 -6.53 -7.91
CA ASP A 65 -5.75 -6.01 -8.15
C ASP A 65 -6.35 -6.65 -9.39
N THR A 66 -7.36 -7.48 -9.21
CA THR A 66 -8.04 -8.18 -10.31
C THR A 66 -8.81 -7.23 -11.21
N ALA A 67 -9.31 -6.10 -10.68
CA ALA A 67 -10.09 -5.14 -11.44
C ALA A 67 -9.23 -4.38 -12.46
N SER A 68 -8.01 -4.02 -12.08
CA SER A 68 -7.04 -3.35 -12.96
C SER A 68 -5.99 -4.30 -13.56
N ASN A 69 -6.05 -5.59 -13.24
CA ASN A 69 -5.07 -6.61 -13.61
C ASN A 69 -3.61 -6.18 -13.37
N THR A 70 -3.38 -5.53 -12.22
CA THR A 70 -2.09 -4.95 -11.84
C THR A 70 -1.52 -5.68 -10.63
N THR A 71 -0.25 -6.04 -10.73
CA THR A 71 0.51 -6.68 -9.65
C THR A 71 1.63 -5.75 -9.20
N ILE A 72 1.83 -5.67 -7.89
CA ILE A 72 2.94 -4.95 -7.25
C ILE A 72 3.67 -5.92 -6.32
N ASP A 73 4.96 -6.11 -6.55
CA ASP A 73 5.83 -6.89 -5.66
C ASP A 73 6.82 -5.97 -4.96
N VAL A 74 6.97 -6.13 -3.64
CA VAL A 74 8.00 -5.44 -2.86
C VAL A 74 9.23 -6.34 -2.79
N ILE A 75 10.23 -6.04 -3.61
CA ILE A 75 11.38 -6.91 -3.87
C ILE A 75 12.43 -6.81 -2.76
N SER A 76 12.81 -5.59 -2.38
CA SER A 76 13.85 -5.38 -1.37
C SER A 76 13.74 -4.01 -0.72
N ARG A 77 14.47 -3.84 0.39
CA ARG A 77 14.58 -2.60 1.16
C ARG A 77 16.04 -2.34 1.54
N SER A 78 16.47 -1.08 1.50
CA SER A 78 17.75 -0.61 2.04
C SER A 78 17.53 0.73 2.76
N GLY A 79 17.61 0.74 4.08
CA GLY A 79 17.16 1.91 4.85
C GLY A 79 15.67 2.16 4.58
N ASP A 80 15.29 3.35 4.16
CA ASP A 80 13.90 3.68 3.77
C ASP A 80 13.64 3.61 2.26
N ASP A 81 14.64 3.17 1.48
CA ASP A 81 14.49 2.94 0.05
C ASP A 81 13.90 1.55 -0.21
N TYR A 82 12.93 1.48 -1.12
CA TYR A 82 12.28 0.24 -1.53
C TYR A 82 12.47 0.00 -3.03
N ARG A 83 12.78 -1.24 -3.39
CA ARG A 83 12.70 -1.71 -4.77
C ARG A 83 11.39 -2.44 -4.96
N ILE A 84 10.59 -1.97 -5.91
CA ILE A 84 9.32 -2.59 -6.29
C ILE A 84 9.30 -2.93 -7.77
N THR A 85 8.52 -3.94 -8.15
CA THR A 85 8.14 -4.18 -9.54
C THR A 85 6.64 -4.00 -9.69
N ILE A 86 6.23 -3.38 -10.79
CA ILE A 86 4.83 -3.20 -11.13
C ILE A 86 4.61 -3.82 -12.50
N ALA A 87 3.61 -4.67 -12.62
CA ALA A 87 3.28 -5.37 -13.86
C ALA A 87 1.78 -5.32 -14.13
N PHE A 88 1.43 -5.27 -15.41
CA PHE A 88 0.06 -5.44 -15.89
C PHE A 88 -0.06 -6.80 -16.59
N GLY A 89 -1.16 -7.52 -16.40
CA GLY A 89 -1.41 -8.77 -17.12
C GLY A 89 -0.76 -10.01 -16.54
N VAL A 90 -0.10 -9.92 -15.39
CA VAL A 90 0.55 -11.06 -14.72
C VAL A 90 -0.43 -11.64 -13.70
N ALA A 91 -0.83 -12.89 -13.92
CA ALA A 91 -1.68 -13.65 -13.00
C ALA A 91 -0.99 -13.85 -11.63
N PRO A 92 -1.75 -13.94 -10.51
CA PRO A 92 -1.23 -13.97 -9.15
C PRO A 92 -0.24 -15.10 -8.86
#